data_AF-A0A1Q3LFB3-F1
#
_entry.id   AF-A0A1Q3LFB3-F1
#
_cell.length_a   1.000
_cell.length_b   1.000
_cell.length_c   1.000
_cell.angle_alpha   90.00
_cell.angle_beta   90.00
_cell.angle_gamma   90.00
#
_symmetry.space_group_name_H-M   'P 1'
#
loop_
_entity.id
_entity.type
_entity.pdbx_description
1 polymer ?
#
loop_
_entity_poly.entity_id
_entity_poly.type
_entity_poly.pdbx_seq_one_letter_code
_entity_poly.pdbx_strand_id
1 'polypeptide(L)'
;MTRTRAHRRWSIGVAIDQFFFVFAGLAAIWLAYLGFTESLTVGWWGILGFLLFWLLLAYLVLPRLHRILTTIYVPDYFIGRARTSDGLLGDPVNLAFLGDGEQIERVMRASGWTKADPVTFASSWRIVTSTLRRRSYHEAPVSPLFLFGRQQDFAYQQEVDGNPAQRHHVRFWKCPDGWLLPGGRRVDWLAAGTFDTSVGLSLFTLQVTHRIDADTDVEPDHIVATLRTGEPAVRVDVIADFSTGYHARNGGGDSIRTDGDLPVVDVRAVRISAEAVA
;
A
#
# COMPACT_ATOMS: atom_id res chain seq x y z
N MET A 1 18.50 33.38 16.48
CA MET A 1 17.68 32.71 15.45
C MET A 1 18.25 33.05 14.07
N THR A 2 19.11 32.20 13.53
CA THR A 2 19.70 32.34 12.19
C THR A 2 19.16 31.20 11.33
N ARG A 3 18.19 31.52 10.46
CA ARG A 3 17.55 30.56 9.56
C ARG A 3 18.41 30.47 8.30
N THR A 4 19.30 29.49 8.22
CA THR A 4 20.02 29.17 6.97
C THR A 4 19.03 28.63 5.94
N ARG A 5 18.68 29.45 4.94
CA ARG A 5 18.03 28.98 3.71
C ARG A 5 19.01 28.08 2.97
N ALA A 6 18.85 26.76 3.09
CA ALA A 6 19.56 25.81 2.24
C ALA A 6 19.07 25.99 0.80
N HIS A 7 19.87 26.63 -0.05
CA HIS A 7 19.66 26.61 -1.49
C HIS A 7 19.75 25.16 -1.97
N ARG A 8 18.65 24.64 -2.52
CA ARG A 8 18.58 23.32 -3.17
C ARG A 8 19.44 23.38 -4.44
N ARG A 9 20.76 23.16 -4.32
CA ARG A 9 21.67 23.05 -5.46
C ARG A 9 21.20 21.85 -6.29
N TRP A 10 20.71 22.09 -7.50
CA TRP A 10 20.43 21.03 -8.47
C TRP A 10 21.74 20.27 -8.71
N SER A 11 21.83 19.06 -8.15
CA SER A 11 22.91 18.13 -8.43
C SER A 11 22.80 17.72 -9.89
N ILE A 12 23.91 17.79 -10.63
CA ILE A 12 23.98 17.29 -12.02
C ILE A 12 23.49 15.84 -12.11
N GLY A 13 23.72 15.04 -11.05
CA GLY A 13 23.21 13.67 -10.95
C GLY A 13 21.68 13.62 -11.00
N VAL A 14 20.99 14.50 -10.27
CA VAL A 14 19.51 14.55 -10.29
C VAL A 14 18.98 14.92 -11.68
N ALA A 15 19.66 15.83 -12.37
CA ALA A 15 19.27 16.22 -13.73
C ALA A 15 19.47 15.08 -14.75
N ILE A 16 20.57 14.33 -14.62
CA ILE A 16 20.85 13.15 -15.45
C ILE A 16 19.83 12.04 -15.18
N ASP A 17 19.57 11.74 -13.91
CA ASP A 17 18.57 10.74 -13.51
C ASP A 17 17.18 11.10 -14.05
N GLN A 18 16.79 12.38 -13.93
CA GLN A 18 15.52 12.87 -14.45
C GLN A 18 15.45 12.80 -15.98
N PHE A 19 16.54 13.11 -16.69
CA PHE A 19 16.60 12.96 -18.14
C PHE A 19 16.40 11.50 -18.57
N PHE A 20 17.18 10.56 -18.01
CA PHE A 20 17.07 9.14 -18.37
C PHE A 20 15.70 8.57 -17.99
N PHE A 21 15.11 9.03 -16.89
CA PHE A 21 13.77 8.65 -16.49
C PHE A 21 12.71 9.08 -17.51
N VAL A 22 12.75 10.33 -17.97
CA VAL A 22 11.85 10.84 -19.01
C VAL A 22 12.09 10.14 -20.35
N PHE A 23 13.35 10.01 -20.77
CA PHE A 23 13.72 9.32 -22.01
C PHE A 23 13.23 7.87 -22.03
N ALA A 24 13.45 7.11 -20.95
CA ALA A 24 12.98 5.74 -20.83
C ALA A 24 11.45 5.65 -20.91
N GLY A 25 10.73 6.64 -20.34
CA GLY A 25 9.28 6.76 -20.50
C GLY A 25 8.86 6.92 -21.96
N LEU A 26 9.46 7.87 -22.68
CA LEU A 26 9.17 8.11 -24.10
C LEU A 26 9.52 6.91 -24.99
N ALA A 27 10.68 6.27 -24.75
CA ALA A 27 11.10 5.08 -25.48
C ALA A 27 10.13 3.91 -25.26
N ALA A 28 9.63 3.74 -24.03
CA ALA A 28 8.64 2.72 -23.73
C ALA A 28 7.31 2.99 -24.46
N ILE A 29 6.85 4.25 -24.52
CA ILE A 29 5.64 4.64 -25.27
C ILE A 29 5.81 4.30 -26.75
N TRP A 30 6.96 4.63 -27.33
CA TRP A 30 7.27 4.33 -28.72
C TRP A 30 7.29 2.83 -29.01
N LEU A 31 7.93 2.04 -28.13
CA LEU A 31 7.97 0.59 -28.26
C LEU A 31 6.56 -0.03 -28.19
N ALA A 32 5.71 0.47 -27.29
CA ALA A 32 4.32 0.02 -27.21
C ALA A 32 3.56 0.37 -28.50
N TYR A 33 3.69 1.59 -29.03
CA TYR A 33 3.07 1.97 -30.30
C TYR A 33 3.45 1.03 -31.45
N LEU A 34 4.75 0.75 -31.62
CA LEU A 34 5.23 -0.20 -32.64
C LEU A 34 4.65 -1.61 -32.43
N GLY A 35 4.67 -2.11 -31.20
CA GLY A 35 4.09 -3.42 -30.87
C GLY A 35 2.61 -3.53 -31.24
N PHE A 36 1.84 -2.47 -31.00
CA PHE A 36 0.42 -2.42 -31.37
C PHE A 36 0.22 -2.39 -32.89
N THR A 37 0.92 -1.52 -33.62
CA THR A 37 0.73 -1.38 -35.07
C THR A 37 1.13 -2.64 -35.83
N GLU A 38 2.20 -3.29 -35.41
CA GLU A 38 2.65 -4.56 -35.99
C GLU A 38 1.65 -5.68 -35.70
N SER A 39 1.08 -5.75 -34.49
CA SER A 39 0.14 -6.81 -34.10
C SER A 39 -1.10 -6.92 -34.98
N LEU A 40 -1.52 -5.81 -35.61
CA LEU A 40 -2.70 -5.74 -36.47
C LEU A 40 -2.50 -6.41 -37.85
N THR A 41 -1.28 -6.81 -38.19
CA THR A 41 -0.92 -7.31 -39.53
C THR A 41 -0.62 -8.81 -39.60
N VAL A 42 -0.50 -9.51 -38.46
CA VAL A 42 0.17 -10.84 -38.39
C VAL A 42 -0.76 -12.03 -38.06
N GLY A 43 -2.06 -11.97 -38.39
CA GLY A 43 -2.97 -13.11 -38.17
C GLY A 43 -2.97 -13.61 -36.72
N TRP A 44 -2.87 -14.92 -36.47
CA TRP A 44 -2.86 -15.50 -35.11
C TRP A 44 -1.65 -15.09 -34.25
N TRP A 45 -0.50 -14.75 -34.86
CA TRP A 45 0.64 -14.18 -34.12
C TRP A 45 0.36 -12.77 -33.58
N GLY A 46 -0.65 -12.09 -34.15
CA GLY A 46 -1.17 -10.84 -33.63
C GLY A 46 -1.67 -10.93 -32.18
N ILE A 47 -2.14 -12.10 -31.72
CA ILE A 47 -2.54 -12.32 -30.32
C ILE A 47 -1.33 -12.23 -29.39
N LEU A 48 -0.21 -12.86 -29.77
CA LEU A 48 1.04 -12.78 -28.99
C LEU A 48 1.63 -11.37 -29.03
N GLY A 49 1.55 -10.70 -30.18
CA GLY A 49 1.90 -9.28 -30.32
C GLY A 49 1.05 -8.39 -29.41
N PHE A 50 -0.26 -8.61 -29.37
CA PHE A 50 -1.18 -7.87 -28.49
C PHE A 50 -0.91 -8.13 -27.01
N LEU A 51 -0.64 -9.38 -26.61
CA LEU A 51 -0.26 -9.72 -25.23
C LEU A 51 1.06 -9.06 -24.83
N LEU A 52 2.06 -9.09 -25.71
CA LEU A 52 3.33 -8.42 -25.49
C LEU A 52 3.15 -6.90 -25.40
N PHE A 53 2.34 -6.31 -26.29
CA PHE A 53 1.98 -4.90 -26.24
C PHE A 53 1.32 -4.54 -24.91
N TRP A 54 0.31 -5.30 -24.48
CA TRP A 54 -0.37 -5.08 -23.21
C TRP A 54 0.61 -5.18 -22.03
N LEU A 55 1.50 -6.18 -22.02
CA LEU A 55 2.52 -6.31 -20.98
C LEU A 55 3.46 -5.08 -20.94
N LEU A 56 3.94 -4.62 -22.09
CA LEU A 56 4.80 -3.44 -22.16
C LEU A 56 4.04 -2.18 -21.73
N LEU A 57 2.81 -2.00 -22.19
CA LEU A 57 1.99 -0.83 -21.84
C LEU A 57 1.69 -0.79 -20.34
N ALA A 58 1.14 -1.87 -19.79
CA ALA A 58 0.66 -1.95 -18.41
C ALA A 58 1.78 -2.00 -17.37
N TYR A 59 2.92 -2.64 -17.68
CA TYR A 59 3.99 -2.86 -16.70
C TYR A 59 5.27 -2.05 -16.95
N LEU A 60 5.41 -1.40 -18.11
CA LEU A 60 6.57 -0.57 -18.44
C LEU A 60 6.21 0.91 -18.64
N VAL A 61 5.19 1.18 -19.47
CA VAL A 61 4.85 2.54 -19.93
C VAL A 61 4.01 3.29 -18.90
N LEU A 62 2.82 2.78 -18.58
CA LEU A 62 1.87 3.43 -17.68
C LEU A 62 2.46 3.72 -16.29
N PRO A 63 3.19 2.80 -15.64
CA PRO A 63 3.83 3.06 -14.35
C PRO A 63 4.82 4.23 -14.40
N ARG A 64 5.63 4.31 -15.46
CA ARG A 64 6.59 5.42 -15.65
C ARG A 64 5.88 6.74 -15.87
N LEU A 65 4.85 6.75 -16.72
CA LEU A 65 4.07 7.94 -17.00
C LEU A 65 3.38 8.44 -15.73
N HIS A 66 2.74 7.55 -14.97
CA HIS A 66 2.13 7.89 -13.68
C HIS A 66 3.16 8.48 -12.72
N ARG A 67 4.35 7.87 -12.58
CA ARG A 67 5.39 8.38 -11.69
C ARG A 67 5.89 9.78 -12.10
N ILE A 68 5.98 10.09 -13.39
CA ILE A 68 6.28 11.46 -13.86
C ILE A 68 5.17 12.42 -13.42
N LEU A 69 3.91 12.06 -13.70
CA LEU A 69 2.76 12.92 -13.42
C LEU A 69 2.54 13.12 -11.92
N THR A 70 2.66 12.07 -11.11
CA THR A 70 2.43 12.14 -9.66
C THR A 70 3.48 13.00 -8.97
N THR A 71 4.72 13.06 -9.49
CA THR A 71 5.75 13.99 -8.98
C THR A 71 5.33 15.47 -9.12
N ILE A 72 4.41 15.78 -10.05
CA ILE A 72 3.90 17.14 -10.27
C ILE A 72 2.67 17.43 -9.40
N TYR A 73 1.75 16.47 -9.30
CA TYR A 73 0.42 16.70 -8.72
C TYR A 73 0.19 16.11 -7.33
N VAL A 74 0.95 15.09 -6.93
CA VAL A 74 0.80 14.43 -5.63
C VAL A 74 1.82 15.03 -4.66
N PRO A 75 1.39 15.71 -3.60
CA PRO A 75 2.30 16.30 -2.65
C PRO A 75 3.13 15.24 -1.89
N ASP A 76 4.33 15.63 -1.49
CA ASP A 76 5.21 14.81 -0.64
C ASP A 76 4.89 14.89 0.86
N TYR A 77 3.94 15.74 1.26
CA TYR A 77 3.48 15.84 2.65
C TYR A 77 2.34 14.86 2.95
N PHE A 78 2.14 14.55 4.24
CA PHE A 78 1.10 13.64 4.69
C PHE A 78 -0.30 14.22 4.46
N ILE A 79 -1.15 13.44 3.79
CA ILE A 79 -2.55 13.80 3.47
C ILE A 79 -3.53 12.69 3.90
N GLY A 80 -3.15 11.86 4.86
CA GLY A 80 -3.99 10.74 5.31
C GLY A 80 -4.10 9.57 4.31
N ARG A 81 -3.22 9.50 3.30
CA ARG A 81 -3.15 8.38 2.36
C ARG A 81 -1.72 7.90 2.15
N ALA A 82 -1.56 6.59 2.01
CA ALA A 82 -0.31 5.99 1.55
C ALA A 82 -0.13 6.19 0.04
N ARG A 83 1.08 5.98 -0.45
CA ARG A 83 1.43 6.08 -1.88
C ARG A 83 1.89 4.74 -2.43
N THR A 84 1.54 4.43 -3.67
CA THR A 84 2.09 3.26 -4.38
C THR A 84 3.53 3.55 -4.83
N SER A 85 4.24 2.52 -5.32
CA SER A 85 5.57 2.68 -5.93
C SER A 85 5.60 3.65 -7.12
N ASP A 86 4.46 3.81 -7.79
CA ASP A 86 4.29 4.69 -8.95
C ASP A 86 3.84 6.10 -8.54
N GLY A 87 3.76 6.37 -7.23
CA GLY A 87 3.40 7.66 -6.66
C GLY A 87 1.90 7.96 -6.66
N LEU A 88 1.05 7.00 -7.07
CA LEU A 88 -0.40 7.16 -6.99
C LEU A 88 -0.88 7.10 -5.54
N LEU A 89 -2.03 7.72 -5.26
CA LEU A 89 -2.69 7.59 -3.96
C LEU A 89 -3.19 6.15 -3.78
N GLY A 90 -2.62 5.46 -2.81
CA GLY A 90 -3.03 4.13 -2.38
C GLY A 90 -4.07 4.21 -1.27
N ASP A 91 -3.94 3.28 -0.33
CA ASP A 91 -4.88 3.07 0.77
C ASP A 91 -4.96 4.29 1.71
N PRO A 92 -6.15 4.59 2.25
CA PRO A 92 -6.29 5.58 3.30
C PRO A 92 -5.61 5.09 4.59
N VAL A 93 -5.00 6.03 5.30
CA VAL A 93 -4.56 5.80 6.67
C VAL A 93 -5.78 5.94 7.56
N ASN A 94 -6.24 4.83 8.10
CA ASN A 94 -7.51 4.69 8.81
C ASN A 94 -7.35 4.11 10.23
N LEU A 95 -6.13 3.89 10.69
CA LEU A 95 -5.80 3.48 12.06
C LEU A 95 -4.54 4.21 12.54
N ALA A 96 -4.46 4.45 13.85
CA ALA A 96 -3.24 4.87 14.52
C ALA A 96 -2.98 4.03 15.76
N PHE A 97 -1.73 3.93 16.18
CA PHE A 97 -1.36 3.16 17.37
C PHE A 97 -0.46 3.96 18.31
N LEU A 98 -0.63 3.68 19.61
CA LEU A 98 0.23 4.12 20.70
C LEU A 98 0.94 2.92 21.31
N GLY A 99 2.26 2.99 21.44
CA GLY A 99 3.12 1.91 21.93
C GLY A 99 4.19 1.46 20.94
N ASP A 100 4.93 0.42 21.34
CA ASP A 100 6.06 -0.10 20.58
C ASP A 100 5.65 -1.10 19.50
N GLY A 101 6.47 -1.22 18.47
CA GLY A 101 6.23 -2.15 17.36
C GLY A 101 6.08 -3.61 17.83
N GLU A 102 6.86 -4.01 18.85
CA GLU A 102 6.75 -5.36 19.44
C GLU A 102 5.39 -5.60 20.10
N GLN A 103 4.82 -4.58 20.76
CA GLN A 103 3.50 -4.63 21.37
C GLN A 103 2.42 -4.81 20.29
N ILE A 104 2.50 -4.01 19.23
CA ILE A 104 1.60 -4.14 18.08
C ILE A 104 1.69 -5.54 17.49
N GLU A 105 2.89 -6.01 17.16
CA GLU A 105 3.11 -7.32 16.57
C GLU A 105 2.58 -8.46 17.45
N ARG A 106 2.72 -8.35 18.79
CA ARG A 106 2.16 -9.31 19.75
C ARG A 106 0.64 -9.31 19.72
N VAL A 107 0.00 -8.13 19.79
CA VAL A 107 -1.47 -8.03 19.76
C VAL A 107 -2.01 -8.60 18.45
N MET A 108 -1.42 -8.24 17.32
CA MET A 108 -1.82 -8.77 16.01
C MET A 108 -1.80 -10.31 16.00
N ARG A 109 -0.71 -10.92 16.47
CA ARG A 109 -0.60 -12.39 16.56
C ARG A 109 -1.61 -13.00 17.52
N ALA A 110 -1.81 -12.39 18.69
CA ALA A 110 -2.80 -12.86 19.69
C ALA A 110 -4.24 -12.79 19.15
N SER A 111 -4.51 -11.84 18.25
CA SER A 111 -5.80 -11.67 17.57
C SER A 111 -5.98 -12.49 16.30
N GLY A 112 -5.10 -13.47 16.06
CA GLY A 112 -5.23 -14.39 14.92
C GLY A 112 -4.85 -13.78 13.57
N TRP A 113 -4.05 -12.72 13.55
CA TRP A 113 -3.47 -12.18 12.32
C TRP A 113 -2.12 -12.80 12.02
N THR A 114 -1.86 -13.04 10.74
CA THR A 114 -0.63 -13.64 10.23
C THR A 114 0.26 -12.55 9.62
N LYS A 115 1.54 -12.52 9.99
CA LYS A 115 2.51 -11.56 9.42
C LYS A 115 2.74 -11.91 7.94
N ALA A 116 2.67 -10.92 7.06
CA ALA A 116 2.97 -11.11 5.65
C ALA A 116 4.47 -11.22 5.42
N ASP A 117 4.89 -12.08 4.50
CA ASP A 117 6.29 -12.19 4.11
C ASP A 117 6.80 -10.90 3.45
N PRO A 118 8.10 -10.61 3.55
CA PRO A 118 8.71 -9.58 2.73
C PRO A 118 8.68 -9.97 1.24
N VAL A 119 8.62 -8.96 0.37
CA VAL A 119 8.76 -9.15 -1.08
C VAL A 119 10.20 -9.53 -1.38
N THR A 120 10.43 -10.81 -1.69
CA THR A 120 11.74 -11.40 -2.02
C THR A 120 11.59 -12.31 -3.23
N PHE A 121 12.69 -12.66 -3.90
CA PHE A 121 12.64 -13.60 -5.03
C PHE A 121 12.02 -14.95 -4.62
N ALA A 122 12.29 -15.39 -3.39
CA ALA A 122 11.73 -16.62 -2.83
C ALA A 122 10.21 -16.52 -2.61
N SER A 123 9.72 -15.43 -2.02
CA SER A 123 8.27 -15.25 -1.80
C SER A 123 7.51 -15.01 -3.12
N SER A 124 8.11 -14.32 -4.10
CA SER A 124 7.56 -14.18 -5.45
C SER A 124 7.46 -15.52 -6.18
N TRP A 125 8.50 -16.37 -6.11
CA TRP A 125 8.44 -17.72 -6.66
C TRP A 125 7.38 -18.58 -5.94
N ARG A 126 7.26 -18.44 -4.62
CA ARG A 126 6.24 -19.13 -3.82
C ARG A 126 4.84 -18.75 -4.29
N ILE A 127 4.54 -17.47 -4.55
CA ILE A 127 3.27 -17.02 -5.15
C ILE A 127 3.00 -17.75 -6.47
N VAL A 128 3.96 -17.75 -7.40
CA VAL A 128 3.78 -18.39 -8.71
C VAL A 128 3.45 -19.87 -8.55
N THR A 129 4.21 -20.58 -7.70
CA THR A 129 3.99 -22.02 -7.48
C THR A 129 2.69 -22.32 -6.74
N SER A 130 2.27 -21.50 -5.76
CA SER A 130 1.00 -21.70 -5.03
C SER A 130 -0.20 -21.46 -5.94
N THR A 131 -0.16 -20.44 -6.80
CA THR A 131 -1.21 -20.16 -7.78
C THR A 131 -1.34 -21.29 -8.80
N LEU A 132 -0.22 -21.78 -9.36
CA LEU A 132 -0.24 -22.91 -10.30
C LEU A 132 -0.75 -24.20 -9.65
N ARG A 133 -0.44 -24.43 -8.37
CA ARG A 133 -0.87 -25.60 -7.60
C ARG A 133 -2.24 -25.45 -6.94
N ARG A 134 -2.91 -24.30 -7.10
CA ARG A 134 -4.19 -23.95 -6.45
C ARG A 134 -4.16 -24.18 -4.93
N ARG A 135 -3.05 -23.82 -4.28
CA ARG A 135 -2.90 -23.88 -2.82
C ARG A 135 -3.00 -22.47 -2.24
N SER A 136 -3.65 -22.35 -1.08
CA SER A 136 -3.64 -21.09 -0.32
C SER A 136 -2.24 -20.78 0.18
N TYR A 137 -1.84 -19.51 0.04
CA TYR A 137 -0.59 -18.98 0.57
C TYR A 137 -0.92 -17.88 1.58
N HIS A 138 -0.97 -18.25 2.85
CA HIS A 138 -1.48 -17.41 3.94
C HIS A 138 -0.51 -16.31 4.40
N GLU A 139 0.77 -16.38 4.01
CA GLU A 139 1.80 -15.35 4.29
C GLU A 139 2.22 -14.59 3.02
N ALA A 140 1.41 -14.66 1.95
CA ALA A 140 1.73 -14.00 0.68
C ALA A 140 2.13 -12.53 0.88
N PRO A 141 3.22 -12.08 0.26
CA PRO A 141 3.70 -10.72 0.42
C PRO A 141 2.70 -9.73 -0.19
N VAL A 142 2.50 -8.60 0.50
CA VAL A 142 1.65 -7.51 0.02
C VAL A 142 2.47 -6.50 -0.78
N SER A 143 1.82 -5.84 -1.75
CA SER A 143 2.45 -4.75 -2.50
C SER A 143 2.96 -3.65 -1.57
N PRO A 144 4.13 -3.07 -1.86
CA PRO A 144 4.72 -2.02 -1.04
C PRO A 144 3.89 -0.75 -1.12
N LEU A 145 3.62 -0.15 0.04
CA LEU A 145 3.02 1.16 0.16
C LEU A 145 3.93 2.08 0.99
N PHE A 146 3.90 3.35 0.63
CA PHE A 146 4.84 4.33 1.12
C PHE A 146 4.11 5.40 1.94
N LEU A 147 4.60 5.63 3.15
CA LEU A 147 4.20 6.73 4.00
C LEU A 147 5.48 7.40 4.54
N PHE A 148 5.48 8.72 4.69
CA PHE A 148 6.68 9.47 5.10
C PHE A 148 7.91 9.25 4.21
N GLY A 149 7.70 8.89 2.94
CA GLY A 149 8.78 8.59 2.00
C GLY A 149 9.48 7.25 2.23
N ARG A 150 8.94 6.37 3.09
CA ARG A 150 9.48 5.03 3.37
C ARG A 150 8.42 3.94 3.19
N GLN A 151 8.88 2.74 2.86
CA GLN A 151 8.04 1.55 2.81
C GLN A 151 7.51 1.21 4.20
N GLN A 152 6.37 0.50 4.26
CA GLN A 152 5.81 -0.04 5.51
C GLN A 152 6.84 -0.85 6.30
N ASP A 153 6.80 -0.75 7.62
CA ASP A 153 7.68 -1.49 8.53
C ASP A 153 7.27 -2.97 8.63
N PHE A 154 5.97 -3.23 8.73
CA PHE A 154 5.40 -4.59 8.70
C PHE A 154 3.95 -4.57 8.20
N ALA A 155 3.48 -5.74 7.77
CA ALA A 155 2.11 -5.96 7.33
C ALA A 155 1.59 -7.29 7.89
N TYR A 156 0.29 -7.31 8.16
CA TYR A 156 -0.44 -8.47 8.67
C TYR A 156 -1.67 -8.72 7.80
N GLN A 157 -2.08 -9.98 7.74
CA GLN A 157 -3.25 -10.40 7.00
C GLN A 157 -4.03 -11.50 7.72
N GLN A 158 -5.33 -11.56 7.43
CA GLN A 158 -6.25 -12.56 7.94
C GLN A 158 -7.14 -13.03 6.77
N GLU A 159 -7.11 -14.33 6.50
CA GLU A 159 -7.89 -14.94 5.41
C GLU A 159 -9.32 -15.21 5.87
N VAL A 160 -10.29 -14.97 4.99
CA VAL A 160 -11.70 -15.24 5.25
C VAL A 160 -12.06 -16.63 4.71
N ASP A 161 -12.54 -17.52 5.58
CA ASP A 161 -13.16 -18.80 5.22
C ASP A 161 -12.37 -19.69 4.23
N GLY A 162 -11.02 -19.61 4.26
CA GLY A 162 -10.15 -20.38 3.37
C GLY A 162 -10.15 -19.90 1.91
N ASN A 163 -10.69 -18.71 1.64
CA ASN A 163 -10.70 -18.08 0.32
C ASN A 163 -9.50 -17.14 0.17
N PRO A 164 -8.47 -17.49 -0.63
CA PRO A 164 -7.30 -16.64 -0.81
C PRO A 164 -7.60 -15.33 -1.56
N ALA A 165 -8.77 -15.20 -2.21
CA ALA A 165 -9.16 -13.97 -2.90
C ALA A 165 -9.79 -12.93 -1.97
N GLN A 166 -10.19 -13.31 -0.75
CA GLN A 166 -10.83 -12.44 0.24
C GLN A 166 -10.01 -12.37 1.51
N ARG A 167 -9.38 -11.21 1.74
CA ARG A 167 -8.37 -11.06 2.79
C ARG A 167 -8.44 -9.68 3.42
N HIS A 168 -8.49 -9.68 4.74
CA HIS A 168 -8.22 -8.52 5.57
C HIS A 168 -6.71 -8.32 5.60
N HIS A 169 -6.25 -7.08 5.47
CA HIS A 169 -4.84 -6.79 5.61
C HIS A 169 -4.60 -5.40 6.17
N VAL A 170 -3.55 -5.27 6.97
CA VAL A 170 -3.17 -4.01 7.59
C VAL A 170 -1.66 -3.80 7.51
N ARG A 171 -1.27 -2.60 7.09
CA ARG A 171 0.13 -2.17 6.97
C ARG A 171 0.43 -1.11 8.03
N PHE A 172 1.66 -1.10 8.55
CA PHE A 172 2.08 -0.21 9.63
C PHE A 172 3.32 0.59 9.27
N TRP A 173 3.33 1.85 9.68
CA TRP A 173 4.47 2.77 9.54
C TRP A 173 4.75 3.45 10.86
N LYS A 174 6.02 3.44 11.29
CA LYS A 174 6.44 4.21 12.45
C LYS A 174 6.39 5.71 12.13
N CYS A 175 5.77 6.49 13.00
CA CYS A 175 5.78 7.94 12.88
C CYS A 175 7.21 8.48 13.07
N PRO A 176 7.64 9.48 12.27
CA PRO A 176 8.86 10.21 12.54
C PRO A 176 8.85 10.87 13.93
N ASP A 177 10.03 11.05 14.52
CA ASP A 177 10.14 11.70 15.82
C ASP A 177 9.52 13.11 15.79
N GLY A 178 8.71 13.39 16.79
CA GLY A 178 8.05 14.68 16.90
C GLY A 178 6.84 14.87 15.97
N TRP A 179 6.49 13.89 15.13
CA TRP A 179 5.34 13.95 14.23
C TRP A 179 4.03 14.26 14.98
N LEU A 180 3.21 15.13 14.39
CA LEU A 180 1.91 15.54 14.91
C LEU A 180 0.86 15.32 13.83
N LEU A 181 -0.25 14.69 14.22
CA LEU A 181 -1.46 14.65 13.42
C LEU A 181 -2.16 16.02 13.45
N PRO A 182 -3.11 16.27 12.52
CA PRO A 182 -4.04 17.39 12.64
C PRO A 182 -4.62 17.49 14.05
N GLY A 183 -4.78 18.72 14.54
CA GLY A 183 -5.17 18.97 15.93
C GLY A 183 -4.05 18.81 16.96
N GLY A 184 -2.80 18.51 16.54
CA GLY A 184 -1.63 18.46 17.42
C GLY A 184 -1.51 17.17 18.23
N ARG A 185 -2.27 16.13 17.87
CA ARG A 185 -2.23 14.84 18.56
C ARG A 185 -0.98 14.03 18.18
N ARG A 186 -0.38 13.36 19.15
CA ARG A 186 0.75 12.44 18.95
C ARG A 186 0.27 11.01 18.84
N VAL A 187 0.84 10.28 17.88
CA VAL A 187 0.69 8.83 17.73
C VAL A 187 2.05 8.25 17.37
N ASP A 188 2.30 7.00 17.77
CA ASP A 188 3.59 6.34 17.56
C ASP A 188 3.65 5.65 16.19
N TRP A 189 2.49 5.17 15.71
CA TRP A 189 2.36 4.51 14.42
C TRP A 189 1.09 4.94 13.69
N LEU A 190 1.16 4.89 12.37
CA LEU A 190 0.01 4.96 11.49
C LEU A 190 -0.16 3.64 10.76
N ALA A 191 -1.41 3.31 10.45
CA ALA A 191 -1.75 2.09 9.77
C ALA A 191 -2.85 2.30 8.72
N ALA A 192 -2.82 1.44 7.71
CA ALA A 192 -3.80 1.37 6.65
C ALA A 192 -4.32 -0.07 6.60
N GLY A 193 -5.56 -0.26 7.06
CA GLY A 193 -6.32 -1.49 6.96
C GLY A 193 -7.19 -1.49 5.72
N THR A 194 -7.17 -2.55 4.93
CA THR A 194 -8.03 -2.70 3.74
C THR A 194 -8.51 -4.15 3.60
N PHE A 195 -9.74 -4.31 3.08
CA PHE A 195 -10.31 -5.61 2.75
C PHE A 195 -10.28 -5.83 1.24
N ASP A 196 -9.60 -6.90 0.79
CA ASP A 196 -9.62 -7.31 -0.60
C ASP A 196 -10.86 -8.18 -0.88
N THR A 197 -11.67 -7.80 -1.88
CA THR A 197 -12.90 -8.51 -2.23
C THR A 197 -12.72 -9.50 -3.38
N SER A 198 -11.82 -9.20 -4.33
CA SER A 198 -11.60 -9.99 -5.54
C SER A 198 -10.29 -9.64 -6.24
N VAL A 199 -9.84 -10.48 -7.16
CA VAL A 199 -8.75 -10.16 -8.10
C VAL A 199 -9.37 -9.62 -9.40
N GLY A 200 -8.85 -8.51 -9.90
CA GLY A 200 -9.32 -7.87 -11.13
C GLY A 200 -8.21 -7.14 -11.89
N LEU A 201 -8.60 -6.40 -12.92
CA LEU A 201 -7.72 -5.47 -13.62
C LEU A 201 -7.97 -4.06 -13.08
N SER A 202 -6.89 -3.33 -12.76
CA SER A 202 -6.98 -1.91 -12.45
C SER A 202 -7.41 -1.15 -13.69
N LEU A 203 -8.39 -0.27 -13.54
CA LEU A 203 -8.84 0.60 -14.63
C LEU A 203 -7.80 1.67 -15.00
N PHE A 204 -6.91 2.00 -14.07
CA PHE A 204 -5.90 3.05 -14.27
C PHE A 204 -4.56 2.50 -14.77
N THR A 205 -4.11 1.36 -14.24
CA THR A 205 -2.80 0.80 -14.62
C THR A 205 -2.89 -0.31 -15.65
N LEU A 206 -4.08 -0.85 -15.92
CA LEU A 206 -4.31 -2.06 -16.71
C LEU A 206 -3.62 -3.31 -16.15
N GLN A 207 -3.05 -3.22 -14.94
CA GLN A 207 -2.39 -4.33 -14.27
C GLN A 207 -3.39 -5.21 -13.54
N VAL A 208 -3.02 -6.46 -13.29
CA VAL A 208 -3.76 -7.33 -12.38
C VAL A 208 -3.55 -6.81 -10.95
N THR A 209 -4.64 -6.46 -10.26
CA THR A 209 -4.65 -5.98 -8.89
C THR A 209 -5.80 -6.61 -8.11
N HIS A 210 -5.71 -6.60 -6.78
CA HIS A 210 -6.87 -6.87 -5.95
C HIS A 210 -7.81 -5.65 -5.98
N ARG A 211 -9.12 -5.91 -5.96
CA ARG A 211 -10.16 -4.90 -5.74
C ARG A 211 -10.40 -4.77 -4.25
N ILE A 212 -10.32 -3.55 -3.76
CA ILE A 212 -10.56 -3.23 -2.36
C ILE A 212 -12.05 -2.95 -2.17
N ASP A 213 -12.60 -3.34 -1.02
CA ASP A 213 -13.99 -3.03 -0.67
C ASP A 213 -14.26 -1.52 -0.67
N ALA A 214 -15.47 -1.15 -1.07
CA ALA A 214 -15.85 0.24 -1.19
C ALA A 214 -16.19 0.90 0.16
N ASP A 215 -16.54 0.11 1.17
CA ASP A 215 -16.80 0.57 2.51
C ASP A 215 -15.54 0.42 3.37
N THR A 216 -14.76 1.50 3.43
CA THR A 216 -13.42 1.45 4.02
C THR A 216 -13.43 1.59 5.54
N ASP A 217 -14.57 1.86 6.15
CA ASP A 217 -14.73 1.97 7.61
C ASP A 217 -14.99 0.60 8.27
N VAL A 218 -15.52 -0.37 7.51
CA VAL A 218 -15.76 -1.74 7.98
C VAL A 218 -14.46 -2.42 8.42
N GLU A 219 -13.36 -2.15 7.72
CA GLU A 219 -12.09 -2.80 7.98
C GLU A 219 -11.41 -2.31 9.28
N PRO A 220 -11.27 -1.00 9.55
CA PRO A 220 -10.87 -0.50 10.86
C PRO A 220 -11.70 -1.07 12.01
N ASP A 221 -13.02 -1.17 11.85
CA ASP A 221 -13.92 -1.72 12.87
C ASP A 221 -13.63 -3.21 13.12
N HIS A 222 -13.44 -3.99 12.06
CA HIS A 222 -13.04 -5.40 12.15
C HIS A 222 -11.69 -5.56 12.84
N ILE A 223 -10.68 -4.77 12.46
CA ILE A 223 -9.37 -4.77 13.10
C ILE A 223 -9.51 -4.43 14.58
N VAL A 224 -10.16 -3.32 14.93
CA VAL A 224 -10.36 -2.91 16.33
C VAL A 224 -11.08 -3.98 17.14
N ALA A 225 -12.13 -4.60 16.57
CA ALA A 225 -12.87 -5.68 17.23
C ALA A 225 -11.97 -6.89 17.50
N THR A 226 -11.23 -7.37 16.50
CA THR A 226 -10.33 -8.53 16.67
C THR A 226 -9.20 -8.24 17.66
N LEU A 227 -8.66 -7.02 17.69
CA LEU A 227 -7.64 -6.61 18.67
C LEU A 227 -8.18 -6.59 20.10
N ARG A 228 -9.38 -6.04 20.31
CA ARG A 228 -10.04 -6.03 21.64
C ARG A 228 -10.40 -7.43 22.13
N THR A 229 -10.79 -8.33 21.23
CA THR A 229 -11.10 -9.72 21.59
C THR A 229 -9.83 -10.52 21.91
N GLY A 230 -8.75 -10.32 21.15
CA GLY A 230 -7.50 -11.07 21.32
C GLY A 230 -6.63 -10.61 22.49
N GLU A 231 -6.70 -9.32 22.87
CA GLU A 231 -5.91 -8.76 23.97
C GLU A 231 -6.75 -7.77 24.82
N PRO A 232 -7.21 -8.18 26.02
CA PRO A 232 -8.05 -7.36 26.89
C PRO A 232 -7.40 -6.05 27.38
N ALA A 233 -6.06 -5.96 27.33
CA ALA A 233 -5.32 -4.76 27.68
C ALA A 233 -5.41 -3.65 26.61
N VAL A 234 -5.88 -3.95 25.40
CA VAL A 234 -6.07 -2.97 24.34
C VAL A 234 -7.16 -1.96 24.72
N ARG A 235 -6.86 -0.68 24.50
CA ARG A 235 -7.82 0.42 24.59
C ARG A 235 -7.90 1.12 23.23
N VAL A 236 -9.04 1.74 22.94
CA VAL A 236 -9.22 2.50 21.69
C VAL A 236 -9.88 3.81 22.01
N ASP A 237 -9.27 4.89 21.55
CA ASP A 237 -9.84 6.24 21.46
C ASP A 237 -10.12 6.56 19.99
N VAL A 238 -10.95 7.56 19.69
CA VAL A 238 -11.25 7.93 18.30
C VAL A 238 -10.98 9.42 18.12
N ILE A 239 -10.22 9.76 17.08
CA ILE A 239 -10.11 11.13 16.59
C ILE A 239 -11.25 11.34 15.60
N ALA A 240 -12.30 12.01 16.04
CA ALA A 240 -13.41 12.38 15.16
C ALA A 240 -12.94 13.37 14.08
N ASP A 241 -13.49 13.24 12.87
CA ASP A 241 -13.24 14.15 11.74
C ASP A 241 -11.74 14.33 11.41
N PHE A 242 -10.94 13.27 11.59
CA PHE A 242 -9.50 13.30 11.31
C PHE A 242 -9.20 13.65 9.85
N SER A 243 -10.01 13.11 8.94
CA SER A 243 -10.09 13.53 7.56
C SER A 243 -11.53 13.92 7.24
N THR A 244 -11.73 14.71 6.19
CA THR A 244 -13.08 14.93 5.69
C THR A 244 -13.64 13.58 5.24
N GLY A 245 -14.80 13.15 5.71
CA GLY A 245 -15.49 12.02 5.10
C GLY A 245 -15.65 12.24 3.60
N TYR A 246 -15.35 11.23 2.78
CA TYR A 246 -15.37 11.38 1.32
C TYR A 246 -15.88 10.14 0.60
N HIS A 247 -16.47 10.41 -0.57
CA HIS A 247 -16.82 9.41 -1.58
C HIS A 247 -15.89 9.61 -2.77
N ALA A 248 -14.90 8.73 -2.94
CA ALA A 248 -13.86 8.89 -3.96
C ALA A 248 -13.55 7.56 -4.68
N ARG A 249 -12.45 7.54 -5.44
CA ARG A 249 -11.82 6.31 -5.95
C ARG A 249 -10.37 6.19 -5.48
N ASN A 250 -9.88 4.96 -5.30
CA ASN A 250 -8.46 4.68 -5.01
C ASN A 250 -7.61 4.64 -6.29
N GLY A 251 -6.29 4.51 -6.17
CA GLY A 251 -5.37 4.36 -7.31
C GLY A 251 -5.59 3.13 -8.19
N GLY A 252 -6.38 2.16 -7.73
CA GLY A 252 -6.82 0.98 -8.48
C GLY A 252 -8.09 1.19 -9.32
N GLY A 253 -8.96 2.14 -8.93
CA GLY A 253 -10.26 2.40 -9.56
C GLY A 253 -11.48 2.12 -8.69
N ASP A 254 -11.29 1.55 -7.50
CA ASP A 254 -12.39 1.14 -6.61
C ASP A 254 -12.96 2.34 -5.87
N SER A 255 -14.28 2.34 -5.65
CA SER A 255 -14.95 3.37 -4.83
C SER A 255 -14.41 3.32 -3.39
N ILE A 256 -14.33 4.45 -2.71
CA ILE A 256 -14.03 4.55 -1.28
C ILE A 256 -15.12 5.40 -0.63
N ARG A 257 -15.67 4.92 0.48
CA ARG A 257 -16.50 5.67 1.43
C ARG A 257 -15.83 5.62 2.80
N THR A 258 -15.68 6.77 3.42
CA THR A 258 -15.23 6.88 4.81
C THR A 258 -15.96 8.01 5.53
N ASP A 259 -16.25 7.83 6.82
CA ASP A 259 -16.72 8.88 7.74
C ASP A 259 -15.61 9.89 8.09
N GLY A 260 -14.36 9.47 7.95
CA GLY A 260 -13.16 10.28 8.16
C GLY A 260 -12.58 10.21 9.57
N ASP A 261 -13.13 9.37 10.44
CA ASP A 261 -12.64 9.16 11.79
C ASP A 261 -11.33 8.35 11.80
N LEU A 262 -10.51 8.54 12.84
CA LEU A 262 -9.28 7.77 13.03
C LEU A 262 -9.26 7.08 14.39
N PRO A 263 -9.58 5.78 14.48
CA PRO A 263 -9.37 5.01 15.69
C PRO A 263 -7.88 4.95 16.06
N VAL A 264 -7.59 5.28 17.32
CA VAL A 264 -6.27 5.22 17.96
C VAL A 264 -6.24 4.05 18.92
N VAL A 265 -5.54 2.99 18.54
CA VAL A 265 -5.38 1.78 19.34
C VAL A 265 -4.20 1.94 20.30
N ASP A 266 -4.47 1.94 21.59
CA ASP A 266 -3.45 2.01 22.64
C ASP A 266 -3.08 0.61 23.11
N VAL A 267 -1.84 0.21 22.79
CA VAL A 267 -1.25 -1.08 23.16
C VAL A 267 -0.19 -0.93 24.25
N ARG A 268 0.00 0.25 24.84
CA ARG A 268 1.09 0.50 25.82
C ARG A 268 0.96 -0.35 27.08
N ALA A 269 -0.25 -0.78 27.43
CA ALA A 269 -0.50 -1.66 28.57
C ALA A 269 -0.15 -3.15 28.31
N VAL A 270 0.13 -3.51 27.06
CA VAL A 270 0.43 -4.89 26.65
C VAL A 270 1.86 -5.25 27.06
N ARG A 271 2.02 -6.35 27.78
CA ARG A 271 3.33 -6.82 28.25
C ARG A 271 4.00 -7.69 27.19
N ILE A 272 5.25 -7.39 26.87
CA ILE A 272 6.13 -8.27 26.10
C ILE A 272 6.87 -9.17 27.10
N SER A 273 6.66 -10.48 27.00
CA SER A 273 7.46 -11.45 27.77
C SER A 273 8.86 -11.53 27.18
N ALA A 274 9.90 -11.43 28.01
CA ALA A 274 11.30 -11.45 27.60
C ALA A 274 11.77 -12.73 26.88
N GLU A 275 10.94 -13.78 26.86
CA GLU A 275 11.26 -15.09 26.25
C GLU A 275 11.14 -15.12 24.71
N ALA A 276 10.66 -14.06 24.06
CA ALA A 276 10.50 -14.02 22.60
C ALA A 276 11.73 -13.49 21.83
N VAL A 277 12.85 -13.24 22.51
CA VAL A 277 14.07 -12.60 21.94
C VAL A 277 15.26 -13.59 21.86
N ALA A 278 15.02 -14.89 21.83
CA ALA A 278 16.06 -15.92 21.63
C ALA A 278 15.90 -16.64 20.29
#